data_AF-A0AAJ2U3D3-F1
#
_entry.id   AF-A0AAJ2U3D3-F1
#
_cell.length_a   1.000
_cell.length_b   1.000
_cell.length_c   1.000
_cell.angle_alpha   90.00
_cell.angle_beta   90.00
_cell.angle_gamma   90.00
#
_symmetry.space_group_name_H-M   'P 1'
#
loop_
_entity.id
_entity.type
_entity.pdbx_description
1 polymer ?
#
loop_
_entity_poly.entity_id
_entity_poly.type
_entity_poly.pdbx_seq_one_letter_code
_entity_poly.pdbx_strand_id
1 'polypeptide(L)'
;NEDLIREKDIKIGDKVVVKKAGDIIPEVVNVLAEQRTGEEIDFHMPTHCPECDSELVRLDGEVALRCINPNCPAQIREGLIHFVSRDAMNIDGIGEKVISLLFAEK
;
A
#
# COMPACT_ATOMS: atom_id res chain seq x y z
N ASN A 1 5.41 4.09 5.24
CA ASN A 1 4.97 5.36 4.60
C ASN A 1 6.20 6.00 3.96
N GLU A 2 6.05 7.11 3.25
CA GLU A 2 7.19 7.78 2.58
C GLU A 2 8.24 8.29 3.56
N ASP A 3 7.79 8.81 4.70
CA ASP A 3 8.68 9.40 5.70
C ASP A 3 9.65 8.36 6.27
N LEU A 4 9.21 7.13 6.54
CA LEU A 4 10.08 6.01 6.96
C LEU A 4 11.07 5.58 5.88
N ILE A 5 10.67 5.63 4.61
CA ILE A 5 11.56 5.30 3.48
C ILE A 5 12.71 6.30 3.43
N ARG A 6 12.39 7.59 3.60
CA ARG A 6 13.39 8.67 3.64
C ARG A 6 14.25 8.62 4.91
N GLU A 7 13.66 8.40 6.07
CA GLU A 7 14.37 8.29 7.36
C GLU A 7 15.39 7.15 7.36
N LYS A 8 15.03 6.00 6.75
CA LYS A 8 15.92 4.84 6.61
C LYS A 8 16.82 4.91 5.37
N ASP A 9 16.79 6.01 4.60
CA ASP A 9 17.51 6.21 3.34
C ASP A 9 17.37 5.01 2.38
N ILE A 10 16.16 4.47 2.23
CA ILE A 10 15.89 3.32 1.36
C ILE A 10 15.78 3.78 -0.09
N LYS A 11 16.63 3.23 -0.96
CA LYS A 11 16.62 3.47 -2.40
C LYS A 11 16.20 2.22 -3.17
N ILE A 12 15.65 2.41 -4.36
CA ILE A 12 15.34 1.32 -5.28
C ILE A 12 16.68 0.73 -5.77
N GLY A 13 16.85 -0.57 -5.57
CA GLY A 13 18.10 -1.30 -5.86
C GLY A 13 18.93 -1.63 -4.62
N ASP A 14 18.62 -1.06 -3.45
CA ASP A 14 19.35 -1.35 -2.21
C ASP A 14 19.24 -2.82 -1.78
N LYS A 15 20.32 -3.32 -1.20
CA LYS A 15 20.27 -4.51 -0.33
C LYS A 15 19.85 -4.09 1.07
N VAL A 16 18.88 -4.79 1.62
CA VAL A 16 18.26 -4.46 2.90
C VAL A 16 18.30 -5.62 3.88
N VAL A 17 18.37 -5.28 5.17
CA VAL A 17 18.15 -6.24 6.25
C VAL A 17 16.67 -6.24 6.58
N VAL A 18 16.06 -7.42 6.52
CA VAL A 18 14.65 -7.63 6.83
C VAL A 18 14.54 -8.43 8.12
N LYS A 19 13.68 -7.98 9.03
CA LYS A 19 13.36 -8.68 10.28
C LYS A 19 11.90 -9.08 10.29
N LYS A 20 11.62 -10.30 10.71
CA LYS A 20 10.25 -10.74 11.00
C LYS A 20 9.85 -10.25 12.39
N ALA A 21 8.84 -9.38 12.49
CA ALA A 21 8.25 -9.02 13.77
C ALA A 21 7.24 -10.11 14.17
N GLY A 22 7.68 -11.10 14.95
CA GLY A 22 6.90 -12.32 15.18
C GLY A 22 6.76 -13.14 13.90
N ASP A 23 5.58 -13.72 13.65
CA ASP A 23 5.38 -14.69 12.56
C ASP A 23 4.58 -14.20 11.34
N ILE A 24 4.20 -12.92 11.26
CA ILE A 24 3.18 -12.47 10.29
C ILE A 24 3.75 -11.57 9.17
N ILE A 25 4.26 -10.37 9.49
CA ILE A 25 4.72 -9.39 8.48
C ILE A 25 6.20 -9.04 8.70
N PRO A 26 7.07 -9.24 7.70
CA PRO A 26 8.45 -8.77 7.76
C PRO A 26 8.57 -7.25 7.54
N GLU A 27 9.53 -6.62 8.21
CA GLU A 27 9.85 -5.20 8.08
C GLU A 27 11.31 -5.00 7.66
N VAL A 28 11.56 -4.01 6.81
CA VAL A 28 12.91 -3.53 6.50
C VAL A 28 13.47 -2.75 7.69
N VAL A 29 14.56 -3.22 8.29
CA VAL A 29 15.18 -2.59 9.46
C VAL A 29 16.17 -1.49 9.05
N ASN A 30 17.05 -1.79 8.10
CA ASN A 30 18.06 -0.87 7.59
C ASN A 30 18.56 -1.29 6.20
N VAL A 31 19.15 -0.33 5.49
CA VAL A 31 19.90 -0.56 4.25
C VAL A 31 21.35 -0.96 4.55
N LEU A 32 21.96 -1.71 3.64
CA LEU A 32 23.40 -2.00 3.62
C LEU A 32 24.08 -0.99 2.69
N ALA A 33 24.15 0.27 3.14
CA ALA A 33 24.62 1.39 2.32
C ALA A 33 26.06 1.21 1.78
N GLU A 34 26.89 0.45 2.50
CA GLU A 34 28.25 0.10 2.09
C GLU A 34 28.31 -0.84 0.87
N GLN A 35 27.19 -1.47 0.50
CA GLN A 35 27.09 -2.35 -0.66
C GLN A 35 26.48 -1.67 -1.89
N ARG A 36 26.27 -0.35 -1.84
CA ARG A 36 25.74 0.42 -2.95
C ARG A 36 26.72 0.45 -4.12
N THR A 37 26.18 0.32 -5.32
CA THR A 37 26.95 0.43 -6.57
C THR A 37 26.96 1.86 -7.11
N GLY A 38 26.07 2.72 -6.64
CA GLY A 38 25.84 4.07 -7.14
C GLY A 38 24.79 4.15 -8.25
N GLU A 39 24.19 3.01 -8.62
CA GLU A 39 23.09 2.92 -9.60
C GLU A 39 21.70 3.00 -8.93
N GLU A 40 21.64 3.09 -7.61
CA GLU A 40 20.39 3.13 -6.85
C GLU A 40 19.64 4.44 -7.06
N ILE A 41 18.30 4.35 -7.05
CA ILE A 41 17.42 5.47 -7.38
C ILE A 41 16.56 5.84 -6.17
N ASP A 42 16.40 7.14 -5.93
CA ASP A 42 15.51 7.64 -4.89
C ASP A 42 14.05 7.22 -5.11
N PHE A 43 13.40 6.77 -4.04
CA PHE A 43 11.98 6.48 -4.07
C PHE A 43 11.17 7.77 -3.86
N HIS A 44 10.18 7.98 -4.72
CA HIS A 44 9.19 9.04 -4.58
C HIS A 44 7.78 8.44 -4.58
N MET A 45 6.92 8.94 -3.70
CA MET A 45 5.52 8.57 -3.76
C MET A 45 4.89 9.01 -5.09
N PRO A 46 3.93 8.24 -5.63
CA PRO A 46 3.21 8.64 -6.82
C PRO A 46 2.39 9.92 -6.54
N THR A 47 2.26 10.79 -7.54
CA THR A 47 1.41 11.99 -7.46
C THR A 47 -0.05 11.68 -7.80
N HIS A 48 -0.28 10.64 -8.61
CA HIS A 48 -1.61 10.21 -9.05
C HIS A 48 -1.85 8.76 -8.62
N CYS A 49 -3.11 8.44 -8.34
CA CYS A 49 -3.52 7.11 -7.90
C CYS A 49 -3.26 6.08 -9.01
N PRO A 50 -2.51 5.00 -8.75
CA PRO A 50 -2.22 4.00 -9.77
C PRO A 50 -3.45 3.22 -10.28
N GLU A 51 -4.58 3.28 -9.56
CA GLU A 51 -5.83 2.59 -9.96
C GLU A 51 -6.79 3.48 -10.76
N CYS A 52 -6.86 4.78 -10.46
CA CYS A 52 -7.89 5.67 -11.02
C CYS A 52 -7.35 7.01 -11.55
N ASP A 53 -6.04 7.19 -11.51
CA ASP A 53 -5.32 8.38 -11.98
C ASP A 53 -5.74 9.71 -11.33
N SER A 54 -6.49 9.66 -10.22
CA SER A 54 -6.87 10.86 -9.47
C SER A 54 -5.68 11.36 -8.65
N GLU A 55 -5.57 12.68 -8.49
CA GLU A 55 -4.53 13.30 -7.65
C GLU A 55 -4.59 12.76 -6.22
N LEU A 56 -3.42 12.40 -5.69
CA LEU A 56 -3.28 11.89 -4.33
C LEU A 56 -3.03 13.04 -3.36
N VAL A 57 -3.63 12.95 -2.18
CA VAL A 57 -3.54 13.99 -1.15
C VAL A 57 -3.04 13.41 0.16
N ARG A 58 -2.18 14.16 0.85
CA ARG A 58 -1.83 13.90 2.25
C ARG A 58 -2.73 14.80 3.10
N LEU A 59 -3.64 14.22 3.86
CA LEU A 59 -4.56 14.98 4.71
C LEU A 59 -3.81 15.61 5.88
N ASP A 60 -4.29 16.75 6.35
CA ASP A 60 -3.67 17.46 7.47
C ASP A 60 -3.58 16.56 8.72
N GLY A 61 -2.37 16.42 9.25
CA GLY A 61 -2.09 15.57 10.42
C GLY A 61 -1.90 14.08 10.10
N GLU A 62 -2.06 13.64 8.86
CA GLU A 62 -1.82 12.25 8.45
C GLU A 62 -0.45 12.06 7.79
N VAL A 63 0.18 10.91 8.06
CA VAL A 63 1.40 10.45 7.37
C VAL A 63 1.09 9.68 6.09
N ALA A 64 -0.18 9.31 5.88
CA ALA A 64 -0.60 8.48 4.76
C ALA A 64 -0.96 9.36 3.57
N LEU A 65 -0.48 8.95 2.39
CA LEU A 65 -0.96 9.49 1.12
C LEU A 65 -2.23 8.74 0.73
N ARG A 66 -3.32 9.46 0.42
CA ARG A 66 -4.65 8.88 0.17
C ARG A 66 -5.22 9.31 -1.18
N CYS A 67 -5.95 8.39 -1.78
CA CYS A 67 -6.88 8.72 -2.86
C CYS A 67 -8.20 9.19 -2.23
N ILE A 68 -8.74 10.32 -2.68
CA ILE A 68 -10.02 10.87 -2.19
C ILE A 68 -11.14 10.75 -3.23
N ASN A 69 -10.89 10.11 -4.36
CA ASN A 69 -11.90 9.88 -5.38
C ASN A 69 -12.87 8.77 -4.92
N PRO A 70 -14.15 9.09 -4.62
CA PRO A 70 -15.13 8.10 -4.16
C PRO A 70 -15.46 7.06 -5.24
N ASN A 71 -15.18 7.36 -6.51
CA ASN A 71 -15.38 6.43 -7.63
C ASN A 71 -14.13 5.59 -7.93
N CYS A 72 -13.08 5.66 -7.09
CA CYS A 72 -11.88 4.86 -7.27
C CYS A 72 -12.23 3.35 -7.21
N PRO A 73 -11.88 2.56 -8.25
CA PRO A 73 -12.19 1.13 -8.28
C PRO A 73 -11.66 0.36 -7.06
N ALA A 74 -10.45 0.70 -6.60
CA ALA A 74 -9.85 0.09 -5.41
C ALA A 74 -10.63 0.43 -4.13
N GLN A 75 -11.13 1.66 -3.98
CA GLN A 75 -11.92 2.05 -2.82
C GLN A 75 -13.28 1.35 -2.80
N ILE A 76 -13.93 1.24 -3.95
CA ILE A 76 -15.21 0.53 -4.06
C ILE A 76 -15.02 -0.95 -3.72
N ARG A 77 -13.98 -1.59 -4.30
CA ARG A 77 -13.65 -2.99 -4.04
C ARG A 77 -13.37 -3.23 -2.55
N GLU A 78 -12.52 -2.44 -1.92
CA GLU A 78 -12.24 -2.55 -0.48
C GLU A 78 -13.46 -2.23 0.39
N GLY A 79 -14.28 -1.25 -0.01
CA GLY A 79 -15.53 -0.94 0.68
C GLY A 79 -16.50 -2.13 0.69
N LEU A 80 -16.62 -2.84 -0.43
CA LEU A 80 -17.42 -4.07 -0.52
C LEU A 80 -16.83 -5.20 0.34
N ILE A 81 -15.50 -5.37 0.32
CA ILE A 81 -14.79 -6.38 1.13
C ILE A 81 -15.02 -6.12 2.62
N HIS A 82 -14.88 -4.87 3.04
CA HIS A 82 -15.15 -4.47 4.42
C HIS A 82 -16.62 -4.71 4.79
N PHE A 83 -17.56 -4.34 3.90
CA PHE A 83 -19.00 -4.50 4.15
C PHE A 83 -19.39 -5.95 4.43
N VAL A 84 -18.87 -6.91 3.65
CA VAL A 84 -19.18 -8.34 3.84
C VAL A 84 -18.39 -9.00 4.97
N SER A 85 -17.36 -8.33 5.50
CA SER A 85 -16.45 -8.89 6.50
C SER A 85 -17.16 -9.28 7.80
N ARG A 86 -16.49 -10.16 8.57
CA ARG A 86 -17.01 -10.70 9.84
C ARG A 86 -17.37 -9.62 10.86
N ASP A 87 -16.60 -8.54 10.88
CA ASP A 87 -16.79 -7.44 11.85
C ASP A 87 -17.79 -6.38 11.35
N ALA A 88 -18.36 -6.55 10.15
CA ALA A 88 -19.38 -5.69 9.56
C ALA A 88 -20.70 -6.44 9.41
N MET A 89 -21.13 -6.75 8.18
CA MET A 89 -22.41 -7.44 7.94
C MET A 89 -22.30 -8.97 8.05
N ASN A 90 -21.10 -9.52 8.19
CA ASN A 90 -20.82 -10.95 8.37
C ASN A 90 -21.55 -11.84 7.35
N ILE A 91 -21.33 -11.56 6.06
CA ILE A 91 -22.00 -12.28 4.98
C ILE A 91 -21.11 -13.46 4.54
N ASP A 92 -21.47 -14.65 4.99
CA ASP A 92 -20.74 -15.87 4.68
C ASP A 92 -20.80 -16.20 3.17
N GLY A 93 -19.68 -16.72 2.65
CA GLY A 93 -19.57 -17.16 1.25
C GLY A 93 -19.21 -16.06 0.25
N ILE A 94 -19.28 -14.79 0.63
CA ILE A 94 -18.82 -13.66 -0.21
C ILE A 94 -17.52 -13.12 0.39
N GLY A 95 -16.39 -13.68 -0.05
CA GLY A 95 -15.05 -13.21 0.34
C GLY A 95 -14.41 -12.29 -0.71
N GLU A 96 -13.20 -11.82 -0.42
CA GLU A 96 -12.38 -10.95 -1.28
C GLU A 96 -12.30 -11.45 -2.73
N LYS A 97 -12.07 -12.76 -2.93
CA LYS A 97 -11.98 -13.37 -4.26
C LYS A 97 -13.28 -13.27 -5.06
N VAL A 98 -14.42 -13.50 -4.40
CA VAL A 98 -15.74 -13.45 -5.05
C VAL A 98 -16.08 -12.01 -5.42
N ILE A 99 -15.81 -11.05 -4.53
CA ILE A 99 -15.99 -9.63 -4.81
C ILE A 99 -15.10 -9.20 -5.97
N SER A 100 -13.83 -9.58 -5.97
CA SER A 100 -12.88 -9.21 -7.03
C SER A 100 -13.31 -9.76 -8.39
N LEU A 101 -13.84 -11.00 -8.43
CA LEU A 101 -14.40 -11.60 -9.65
C LEU A 101 -15.63 -10.82 -10.14
N LEU A 102 -16.64 -10.63 -9.28
CA LEU A 102 -17.87 -9.91 -9.63
C LEU A 102 -17.60 -8.47 -10.05
N PHE A 103 -16.60 -7.83 -9.45
CA PHE A 103 -16.21 -6.47 -9.79
C PHE A 103 -15.48 -6.38 -11.13
N ALA A 104 -14.74 -7.43 -11.52
CA ALA A 104 -14.03 -7.52 -12.79
C ALA A 104 -14.93 -7.90 -13.97
N GLU A 105 -16.08 -8.54 -13.74
CA GLU A 105 -17.08 -8.89 -14.77
C GLU A 105 -17.90 -7.69 -15.29
N LYS A 106 -17.40 -6.46 -15.10
CA LYS A 106 -18.04 -5.23 -15.62
C LYS A 106 -17.85 -5.04 -17.12
#